data_AF-A0A6I4P0W5-F1
#
_entry.id   AF-A0A6I4P0W5-F1
#
_cell.length_a   1.000
_cell.length_b   1.000
_cell.length_c   1.000
_cell.angle_alpha   90.00
_cell.angle_beta   90.00
_cell.angle_gamma   90.00
#
_symmetry.space_group_name_H-M   'P 1'
#
loop_
_entity.id
_entity.type
_entity.pdbx_description
1 polymer ?
#
loop_
_entity_poly.entity_id
_entity_poly.type
_entity_poly.pdbx_seq_one_letter_code
_entity_poly.pdbx_strand_id
1 'polypeptide(L)' 'MNVEIKPVIDHQQYEVNGHIIQKDAANNWTCQHPLSPKEIRAFRNYEKLIINNFKFRKHTKATYKD' A
#
# COMPACT_ATOMS: atom_id res chain seq x y z
N MET A 1 8.17 4.28 -14.63
CA MET A 1 7.24 5.14 -13.86
C MET A 1 7.38 4.73 -12.41
N ASN A 2 7.50 5.68 -11.48
CA ASN A 2 7.73 5.35 -10.08
C ASN A 2 6.39 5.24 -9.35
N VAL A 3 6.28 4.27 -8.44
CA VAL A 3 5.15 4.14 -7.52
C VAL A 3 5.63 4.48 -6.12
N GLU A 4 5.08 5.55 -5.55
CA GLU A 4 5.31 5.93 -4.16
C GLU A 4 4.18 5.40 -3.28
N ILE A 5 4.54 4.74 -2.19
CA ILE A 5 3.60 4.22 -1.18
C ILE A 5 3.91 4.87 0.14
N LYS A 6 2.91 5.48 0.77
CA LYS A 6 3.02 6.12 2.09
C LYS A 6 2.01 5.50 3.06
N PRO A 7 2.45 5.10 4.25
CA PRO A 7 1.50 4.76 5.32
C PRO A 7 0.77 6.01 5.78
N VAL A 8 -0.56 5.92 5.87
CA VAL A 8 -1.43 6.97 6.44
C VAL A 8 -1.87 6.52 7.83
N ILE A 9 -2.45 5.32 7.91
CA ILE A 9 -2.81 4.63 9.16
C ILE A 9 -2.28 3.21 9.07
N ASP A 10 -1.35 2.85 9.95
CA ASP A 10 -0.72 1.53 9.91
C ASP A 10 -1.77 0.40 9.98
N HIS A 11 -1.59 -0.59 9.10
CA HIS A 11 -2.49 -1.73 8.89
C HIS A 11 -3.93 -1.40 8.44
N GLN A 12 -4.27 -0.13 8.19
CA GLN A 12 -5.62 0.27 7.78
C GLN A 12 -5.68 1.10 6.50
N GLN A 13 -4.73 2.00 6.27
CA GLN A 13 -4.80 2.97 5.17
C GLN A 13 -3.41 3.35 4.64
N TYR A 14 -3.27 3.32 3.32
CA TYR A 14 -2.04 3.67 2.59
C TYR A 14 -2.37 4.53 1.39
N GLU A 15 -1.47 5.46 1.07
CA GLU A 15 -1.53 6.26 -0.14
C GLU A 15 -0.56 5.67 -1.17
N VAL A 16 -1.04 5.39 -2.37
CA VAL A 16 -0.26 4.89 -3.50
C VAL A 16 -0.37 5.89 -4.65
N ASN A 17 0.70 6.64 -4.92
CA ASN A 17 0.72 7.71 -5.93
C ASN A 17 -0.42 8.74 -5.79
N GLY A 18 -0.84 9.05 -4.56
CA GLY A 18 -1.97 9.93 -4.28
C GLY A 18 -3.35 9.24 -4.24
N HIS A 19 -3.44 7.95 -4.59
CA HIS A 19 -4.67 7.17 -4.44
C HIS A 19 -4.72 6.50 -3.06
N ILE A 20 -5.86 6.62 -2.38
CA ILE A 20 -6.04 6.03 -1.05
C ILE A 20 -6.55 4.59 -1.16
N ILE A 21 -5.76 3.68 -0.61
CA ILE A 21 -6.12 2.27 -0.39
C ILE A 21 -6.43 2.09 1.10
N GLN A 22 -7.60 1.55 1.42
CA GLN A 22 -8.04 1.32 2.79
C GLN A 22 -8.71 -0.03 2.95
N LYS A 23 -8.68 -0.59 4.16
CA LYS A 23 -9.44 -1.81 4.48
C LYS A 23 -10.93 -1.53 4.55
N ASP A 24 -11.72 -2.40 3.96
CA ASP A 24 -13.17 -2.44 4.18
C ASP A 24 -13.52 -3.17 5.50
N ALA A 25 -14.82 -3.23 5.81
CA ALA A 25 -15.32 -3.95 6.99
C ALA A 25 -15.04 -5.46 6.97
N ALA A 26 -14.74 -6.03 5.79
CA ALA A 26 -14.37 -7.42 5.61
C ALA A 26 -12.83 -7.64 5.60
N ASN A 27 -12.05 -6.63 5.96
CA ASN A 27 -10.58 -6.63 5.94
C ASN A 27 -9.93 -6.76 4.55
N ASN A 28 -10.68 -6.52 3.47
CA ASN A 28 -10.12 -6.47 2.12
C ASN A 28 -9.59 -5.07 1.80
N TRP A 29 -8.49 -5.01 1.04
CA TRP A 29 -7.98 -3.74 0.51
C TRP A 29 -8.88 -3.22 -0.62
N THR A 30 -9.37 -2.00 -0.45
CA THR A 30 -10.22 -1.31 -1.42
C THR A 30 -9.62 0.05 -1.76
N CYS A 31 -9.84 0.50 -2.99
CA CYS A 31 -9.42 1.82 -3.47
C CYS A 31 -10.59 2.43 -4.22
N GLN A 32 -10.86 3.72 -3.98
CA GLN A 32 -11.93 4.43 -4.71
C GLN A 32 -11.56 4.68 -6.18
N HIS A 33 -10.26 4.71 -6.48
CA HIS A 33 -9.75 4.92 -7.82
C HIS A 33 -9.20 3.62 -8.42
N PRO A 34 -9.39 3.38 -9.72
CA PRO A 34 -8.77 2.25 -10.39
C PRO A 34 -7.25 2.40 -10.37
N LEU A 35 -6.58 1.43 -9.74
CA LEU A 35 -5.12 1.36 -9.72
C LEU A 35 -4.61 0.73 -11.02
N SER A 36 -3.50 1.24 -11.53
CA SER A 36 -2.79 0.60 -12.63
C SER A 36 -2.19 -0.75 -12.19
N PRO A 37 -1.91 -1.68 -13.13
CA PRO A 37 -1.26 -2.95 -12.81
C PRO A 37 0.07 -2.80 -12.05
N LYS A 38 0.80 -1.71 -12.31
CA LYS A 38 2.06 -1.40 -11.64
C LYS A 38 1.85 -1.03 -10.18
N GLU A 39 0.86 -0.19 -9.90
CA GLU A 39 0.49 0.20 -8.53
C GLU A 39 -0.01 -1.00 -7.73
N ILE A 40 -0.83 -1.86 -8.34
CA ILE A 40 -1.29 -3.11 -7.72
C ILE A 40 -0.09 -4.00 -7.34
N ARG A 41 0.86 -4.18 -8.27
CA ARG A 41 2.06 -4.99 -8.01
C ARG A 41 2.94 -4.37 -6.91
N ALA A 42 3.16 -3.06 -6.95
CA ALA A 42 3.93 -2.33 -5.94
C ALA A 42 3.26 -2.47 -4.56
N PHE A 43 1.94 -2.27 -4.48
CA PHE A 43 1.20 -2.39 -3.23
C PHE A 43 1.22 -3.81 -2.67
N ARG A 44 1.04 -4.85 -3.51
CA ARG A 44 1.15 -6.25 -3.07
C ARG A 44 2.55 -6.60 -2.53
N ASN A 45 3.60 -6.08 -3.17
CA ASN A 45 4.96 -6.26 -2.68
C ASN A 45 5.16 -5.56 -1.33
N TYR A 46 4.65 -4.33 -1.21
CA TYR A 46 4.70 -3.58 0.03
C TYR A 46 3.92 -4.27 1.15
N GLU A 47 2.72 -4.77 0.85
CA GLU A 47 1.91 -5.54 1.77
C GLU A 47 2.67 -6.75 2.31
N LYS A 48 3.26 -7.55 1.42
CA LYS A 48 4.02 -8.75 1.79
C LYS A 48 5.25 -8.44 2.64
N LEU A 49 6.00 -7.39 2.28
CA LEU A 49 7.31 -7.10 2.87
C LEU A 49 7.24 -6.24 4.14
N ILE A 50 6.25 -5.34 4.20
CA ILE A 50 6.12 -4.32 5.24
C ILE A 50 4.89 -4.61 6.10
N ILE A 51 3.68 -4.63 5.51
CA ILE A 51 2.42 -4.71 6.27
C ILE A 51 2.27 -6.04 7.02
N ASN A 52 2.59 -7.16 6.34
CA ASN A 52 2.46 -8.50 6.90
C ASN A 52 3.72 -8.99 7.63
N ASN A 53 4.72 -8.12 7.76
CA ASN A 53 5.98 -8.47 8.38
C ASN A 53 6.04 -7.98 9.82
N PHE A 54 5.91 -8.93 10.75
CA PHE A 54 5.91 -8.68 12.20
C PHE A 54 7.15 -7.95 12.74
N LYS A 55 8.25 -7.90 11.98
CA LYS A 55 9.47 -7.19 12.37
C LYS A 55 9.31 -5.67 12.26
N PHE A 56 8.38 -5.18 11.43
CA PHE A 56 8.12 -3.76 11.28
C PHE A 56 7.03 -3.31 12.24
N ARG A 57 7.43 -2.56 13.29
CA ARG A 57 6.50 -1.94 14.25
C ARG A 57 5.85 -0.66 13.74
N LYS A 58 6.48 -0.01 12.77
CA LYS A 58 5.99 1.17 12.07
C LYS A 58 6.25 0.97 10.60
N HIS A 59 5.26 1.26 9.77
CA HIS A 59 5.48 1.20 8.34
C HIS A 59 6.17 2.47 7.87
N THR A 60 6.96 2.35 6.81
CA THR A 60 7.75 3.44 6.25
C THR A 60 7.41 3.62 4.79
N LYS A 61 7.48 4.86 4.30
CA LYS A 61 7.29 5.12 2.87
C LYS A 61 8.22 4.25 2.02
N ALA A 62 7.73 3.81 0.87
CA ALA A 62 8.50 3.04 -0.10
C ALA A 62 8.33 3.61 -1.49
N THR A 63 9.37 3.50 -2.31
CA THR A 63 9.32 3.88 -3.72
C THR A 63 9.72 2.68 -4.56
N TYR A 64 8.83 2.24 -5.44
CA TYR A 64 9.08 1.19 -6.40
C TYR A 64 9.38 1.84 -7.75
N LYS A 65 10.59 1.59 -8.24
CA LYS A 65 11.01 1.95 -9.60
C LYS A 65 10.87 0.69 -10.46
N ASP A 66 10.36 0.86 -11.68
CA ASP A 66 10.62 -0.14 -12.74
C ASP A 66 12.11 -0.18 -13.06
#